data_AF-A0A091HAB9-F1
#
_entry.id   AF-A0A091HAB9-F1
#
_cell.length_a   1.000
_cell.length_b   1.000
_cell.length_c   1.000
_cell.angle_alpha   90.00
_cell.angle_beta   90.00
_cell.angle_gamma   90.00
#
_symmetry.space_group_name_H-M   'P 1'
#
loop_
_entity.id
_entity.type
_entity.pdbx_description
1 polymer ?
#
loop_
_entity_poly.entity_id
_entity_poly.type
_entity_poly.pdbx_seq_one_letter_code
_entity_poly.pdbx_strand_id
1 'polypeptide(L)'
;KITFGGMPFSGKPSSNSRKNFKGCMESINYNGNNITDLAKRKKLEPSNVGNLSFSCVEPHTVPVFFNATSYLEVPGRPSQDLFSVSFLFRTWNPSGLLVFSNFADDLGNVEIDITEGKVSVHINVTQVKKNRIDISS
;
A
#
# COMPACT_ATOMS: atom_id res chain seq x y z
N LYS A 1 -7.66 -28.42 -3.30
CA LYS A 1 -7.09 -27.35 -4.16
C LYS A 1 -5.88 -26.77 -3.46
N ILE A 2 -4.71 -26.75 -4.11
CA ILE A 2 -3.48 -26.18 -3.54
C ILE A 2 -3.31 -24.78 -4.12
N THR A 3 -2.92 -23.81 -3.30
CA THR A 3 -2.71 -22.42 -3.70
C THR A 3 -1.34 -21.94 -3.23
N PHE A 4 -0.62 -21.25 -4.11
CA PHE A 4 0.66 -20.62 -3.81
C PHE A 4 0.49 -19.09 -3.97
N GLY A 5 1.16 -18.29 -3.14
CA GLY A 5 1.14 -16.83 -3.26
C GLY A 5 -0.07 -16.12 -2.65
N GLY A 6 -1.22 -16.79 -2.50
CA GLY A 6 -2.39 -16.18 -1.89
C GLY A 6 -3.65 -17.03 -2.06
N MET A 7 -4.74 -16.59 -1.42
CA MET A 7 -6.06 -17.15 -1.64
C MET A 7 -6.98 -16.07 -2.24
N PRO A 8 -7.91 -16.43 -3.14
CA PRO A 8 -8.90 -15.49 -3.63
C PRO A 8 -9.73 -14.95 -2.47
N PHE A 9 -10.13 -13.68 -2.56
CA PHE A 9 -10.89 -12.99 -1.53
C PHE A 9 -12.17 -13.78 -1.20
N SER A 10 -12.24 -14.36 -0.01
CA SER A 10 -13.50 -14.86 0.52
C SER A 10 -14.27 -13.64 1.02
N GLY A 11 -15.43 -13.34 0.43
CA GLY A 11 -16.29 -12.22 0.84
C GLY A 11 -16.85 -12.31 2.27
N LYS A 12 -16.24 -13.14 3.14
CA LYS A 12 -16.57 -13.25 4.57
C LYS A 12 -15.58 -12.40 5.36
N PRO A 13 -16.04 -11.47 6.20
CA PRO A 13 -15.19 -10.70 7.10
C PRO A 13 -14.64 -11.65 8.18
N SER A 14 -13.51 -12.31 7.90
CA SER A 14 -12.76 -13.05 8.90
C SER A 14 -11.69 -12.13 9.51
N SER A 15 -11.58 -12.10 10.84
CA SER A 15 -10.67 -11.19 11.55
C SER A 15 -9.18 -11.51 11.36
N ASN A 16 -8.84 -12.52 10.55
CA ASN A 16 -7.48 -12.91 10.19
C ASN A 16 -7.29 -12.87 8.66
N SER A 17 -7.46 -11.68 8.06
CA SER A 17 -7.14 -11.47 6.64
C SER A 17 -5.64 -11.68 6.41
N ARG A 18 -5.24 -12.92 6.08
CA ARG A 18 -3.87 -13.22 5.67
C ARG A 18 -3.63 -12.46 4.38
N LYS A 19 -2.85 -11.38 4.45
CA LYS A 19 -2.40 -10.63 3.27
C LYS A 19 -1.73 -11.63 2.31
N ASN A 20 -1.99 -11.48 1.01
CA ASN A 20 -1.30 -12.28 -0.01
C ASN A 20 0.22 -12.06 0.06
N PHE A 21 0.97 -13.07 -0.32
CA PHE A 21 2.43 -13.00 -0.37
C PHE A 21 2.87 -11.94 -1.40
N LYS A 22 3.82 -11.09 -1.00
CA LYS A 22 4.47 -10.11 -1.88
C LYS A 22 5.95 -10.42 -1.91
N GLY A 23 6.45 -10.81 -3.08
CA GLY A 23 7.84 -11.21 -3.28
C GLY A 23 7.92 -12.24 -4.40
N CYS A 24 9.10 -12.86 -4.53
CA CYS A 24 9.33 -13.92 -5.49
C CYS A 24 9.24 -15.29 -4.80
N MET A 25 8.71 -16.28 -5.53
CA MET A 25 8.80 -17.68 -5.15
C MET A 25 9.56 -18.42 -6.24
N GLU A 26 10.49 -19.27 -5.83
CA GLU A 26 11.26 -20.12 -6.73
C GLU A 26 11.25 -21.56 -6.23
N SER A 27 11.61 -22.48 -7.12
CA SER A 27 11.85 -23.89 -6.77
C SER A 27 10.68 -24.58 -6.05
N ILE A 28 9.44 -24.22 -6.38
CA ILE A 28 8.25 -24.88 -5.83
C ILE A 28 8.16 -26.30 -6.38
N ASN A 29 8.35 -27.27 -5.49
CA ASN A 29 8.23 -28.70 -5.78
C ASN A 29 7.13 -29.32 -4.92
N TYR A 30 6.24 -30.09 -5.52
CA TYR A 30 5.17 -30.79 -4.81
C TYR A 30 5.02 -32.21 -5.35
N ASN A 31 5.11 -33.20 -4.45
CA ASN A 31 5.06 -34.63 -4.81
C ASN A 31 5.99 -35.00 -5.98
N GLY A 32 7.22 -34.49 -5.98
CA GLY A 32 8.21 -34.74 -7.04
C GLY A 32 8.01 -33.96 -8.34
N ASN A 33 6.95 -33.16 -8.46
CA ASN A 33 6.71 -32.32 -9.63
C ASN A 33 7.21 -30.89 -9.40
N ASN A 34 7.97 -30.35 -10.36
CA ASN A 34 8.38 -28.95 -10.35
C ASN A 34 7.22 -28.07 -10.84
N ILE A 35 6.46 -27.55 -9.89
CA ILE A 35 5.27 -26.71 -10.14
C ILE A 35 5.69 -25.41 -10.84
N THR A 36 6.87 -24.89 -10.53
CA THR A 36 7.41 -23.67 -11.16
C THR A 36 7.62 -23.84 -12.66
N ASP A 37 8.20 -24.97 -13.09
CA ASP A 37 8.41 -25.30 -14.50
C ASP A 37 7.07 -25.56 -15.23
N LEU A 38 6.14 -26.27 -14.57
CA LEU A 38 4.81 -26.51 -15.12
C LEU A 38 4.02 -25.21 -15.32
N ALA A 39 4.11 -24.27 -14.39
CA ALA A 39 3.51 -22.94 -14.53
C ALA A 39 4.13 -22.16 -15.71
N LYS A 40 5.47 -22.18 -15.84
CA LYS A 40 6.20 -21.49 -16.91
C LYS A 40 5.81 -22.00 -18.29
N ARG A 41 5.60 -23.32 -18.42
CA ARG A 41 5.18 -23.98 -19.67
C ARG A 41 3.68 -23.93 -19.92
N LYS A 42 2.90 -23.21 -19.10
CA LYS A 42 1.42 -23.14 -19.17
C LYS A 42 0.75 -24.51 -19.13
N LYS A 43 1.35 -25.48 -18.43
CA LYS A 43 0.83 -26.84 -18.23
C LYS A 43 -0.04 -26.98 -16.98
N LEU A 44 -0.14 -25.90 -16.20
CA LEU A 44 -1.11 -25.76 -15.12
C LEU A 44 -2.19 -24.81 -15.63
N GLU A 45 -3.46 -25.21 -15.52
CA GLU A 45 -4.60 -24.30 -15.67
C GLU A 45 -4.58 -23.34 -14.48
N PRO A 46 -4.10 -22.07 -14.62
CA PRO A 46 -3.97 -21.18 -13.49
C PRO A 46 -5.37 -20.67 -13.15
N SER A 47 -6.09 -21.41 -12.32
CA SER A 47 -7.41 -20.98 -11.88
C SER A 47 -7.25 -19.69 -11.06
N ASN A 48 -7.62 -18.56 -11.65
CA ASN A 48 -7.75 -17.24 -11.02
C ASN A 48 -6.43 -16.52 -10.64
N VAL A 49 -5.35 -16.76 -11.36
CA VAL A 49 -4.08 -16.05 -11.15
C VAL A 49 -3.98 -14.89 -12.13
N GLY A 50 -3.60 -13.69 -11.65
CA GLY A 50 -3.26 -12.57 -12.54
C GLY A 50 -2.03 -12.89 -13.41
N ASN A 51 -1.51 -11.91 -14.15
CA ASN A 51 -0.32 -12.11 -14.98
C ASN A 51 0.87 -12.61 -14.14
N LEU A 52 1.36 -13.81 -14.45
CA LEU A 52 2.55 -14.41 -13.84
C LEU A 52 3.82 -13.95 -14.55
N SER A 53 4.79 -13.46 -13.78
CA SER A 53 6.16 -13.22 -14.26
C SER A 53 7.07 -14.34 -13.74
N PHE A 54 7.95 -14.85 -14.61
CA PHE A 54 8.96 -15.87 -14.28
C PHE A 54 10.36 -15.27 -14.13
N SER A 55 10.45 -13.94 -13.99
CA SER A 55 11.65 -13.23 -13.58
C SER A 55 11.40 -12.62 -12.21
N CYS A 56 12.28 -12.90 -11.26
CA CYS A 56 12.31 -12.14 -10.01
C CYS A 56 13.17 -10.90 -10.22
N VAL A 57 12.53 -9.75 -10.39
CA VAL A 57 13.21 -8.48 -10.17
C VAL A 57 13.01 -8.21 -8.69
N GLU A 58 14.08 -8.32 -7.92
CA GLU A 58 14.01 -7.90 -6.53
C GLU A 58 13.62 -6.42 -6.53
N PRO A 59 12.51 -6.03 -5.88
CA PRO A 59 12.18 -4.63 -5.75
C PRO A 59 13.21 -4.04 -4.78
N HIS A 60 14.35 -3.64 -5.32
CA HIS A 60 15.31 -2.84 -4.58
C HIS A 60 14.58 -1.54 -4.24
N THR A 61 14.20 -1.38 -2.98
CA THR A 61 13.82 -0.07 -2.46
C THR A 61 15.08 0.79 -2.48
N VAL A 62 15.31 1.47 -3.60
CA VAL A 62 16.43 2.41 -3.73
C VAL A 62 16.13 3.60 -2.83
N PRO A 63 16.98 3.93 -1.85
CA PRO A 63 16.76 5.10 -1.01
C PRO A 63 16.82 6.36 -1.89
N VAL A 64 15.86 7.26 -1.66
CA VAL A 64 15.82 8.56 -2.33
C VAL A 64 16.34 9.62 -1.37
N PHE A 65 17.16 10.53 -1.88
CA PHE A 65 17.70 11.65 -1.11
C PHE A 65 17.00 12.94 -1.52
N PHE A 66 16.56 13.71 -0.53
CA PHE A 66 15.89 14.98 -0.74
C PHE A 66 16.79 16.13 -0.28
N ASN A 67 16.86 17.19 -1.08
CA ASN A 67 17.28 18.50 -0.62
C ASN A 67 16.06 19.23 0.01
N ALA A 68 16.27 20.44 0.54
CA ALA A 68 15.22 21.17 1.26
C ALA A 68 14.00 21.58 0.40
N THR A 69 14.10 21.58 -0.93
CA THR A 69 13.02 22.01 -1.84
C THR A 69 12.52 20.90 -2.76
N SER A 70 13.16 19.73 -2.74
CA SER A 70 12.78 18.58 -3.54
C SER A 70 11.70 17.76 -2.86
N TYR A 71 10.80 17.21 -3.65
CA TYR A 71 9.79 16.28 -3.20
C TYR A 71 9.58 15.19 -4.25
N LEU A 72 8.98 14.08 -3.84
CA LEU A 72 8.58 12.99 -4.73
C LEU A 72 7.07 12.81 -4.59
N GLU A 73 6.35 13.03 -5.68
CA GLU A 73 4.93 12.71 -5.74
C GLU A 73 4.75 11.24 -6.12
N VAL A 74 4.01 10.50 -5.29
CA VAL A 74 3.69 9.09 -5.52
C VAL A 74 2.20 8.93 -5.78
N PRO A 75 1.80 8.03 -6.70
CA PRO A 75 0.38 7.79 -6.97
C PRO A 75 -0.36 7.32 -5.71
N GLY A 76 -1.33 8.13 -5.27
CA GLY A 76 -2.26 7.77 -4.20
C GLY A 76 -3.53 7.08 -4.71
N ARG A 77 -4.37 6.63 -3.78
CA ARG A 77 -5.74 6.16 -4.08
C ARG A 77 -6.73 7.14 -3.43
N PRO A 78 -7.25 8.13 -4.17
CA PRO A 78 -8.22 9.07 -3.61
C PRO A 78 -9.53 8.36 -3.24
N SER A 79 -10.32 8.99 -2.36
CA SER A 79 -11.66 8.53 -1.97
C SER A 79 -11.70 7.10 -1.38
N GLN A 80 -10.63 6.68 -0.71
CA GLN A 80 -10.60 5.46 0.10
C GLN A 80 -10.82 5.81 1.57
N ASP A 81 -11.58 4.99 2.29
CA ASP A 81 -11.81 5.15 3.74
C ASP A 81 -10.57 4.80 4.58
N LEU A 82 -9.54 4.24 3.95
CA LEU A 82 -8.31 3.80 4.60
C LEU A 82 -7.08 4.48 3.97
N PHE A 83 -6.34 5.22 4.79
CA PHE A 83 -5.00 5.68 4.49
C PHE A 83 -3.97 4.80 5.20
N SER A 84 -2.97 4.29 4.47
CA SER A 84 -1.89 3.47 5.04
C SER A 84 -0.58 3.76 4.32
N VAL A 85 0.42 4.19 5.09
CA VAL A 85 1.77 4.47 4.62
C VAL A 85 2.78 3.78 5.54
N SER A 86 3.87 3.27 4.95
CA SER A 86 4.99 2.69 5.68
C SER A 86 6.27 3.03 4.94
N PHE A 87 7.22 3.63 5.66
CA PHE A 87 8.49 4.09 5.10
C PHE A 87 9.58 4.09 6.18
N LEU A 88 10.83 4.15 5.74
CA LEU A 88 12.00 4.34 6.59
C LEU A 88 12.66 5.66 6.19
N PHE A 89 13.16 6.41 7.16
CA PHE A 89 13.85 7.67 6.90
C PHE A 89 15.08 7.82 7.80
N ARG A 90 16.04 8.61 7.34
CA ARG A 90 17.22 9.05 8.10
C ARG A 90 17.48 10.51 7.77
N THR A 91 17.58 11.35 8.79
CA THR A 91 17.87 12.78 8.62
C THR A 91 18.72 13.27 9.78
N TRP A 92 19.54 14.29 9.52
CA TRP A 92 20.21 15.09 10.55
C TRP A 92 19.48 16.41 10.82
N ASN A 93 18.48 16.75 10.01
CA ASN A 93 17.69 17.95 10.20
C ASN A 93 16.72 17.76 11.36
N PRO A 94 16.67 18.70 12.32
CA PRO A 94 15.78 18.58 13.48
C PRO A 94 14.31 18.80 13.12
N SER A 95 14.04 19.46 11.98
CA SER A 95 12.70 19.73 11.49
C SER A 95 12.56 19.47 9.99
N GLY A 96 11.40 18.98 9.56
CA GLY A 96 11.07 18.77 8.14
C GLY A 96 9.81 17.94 7.91
N LEU A 97 9.13 18.22 6.79
CA LEU A 97 7.98 17.45 6.33
C LEU A 97 8.43 16.10 5.74
N LEU A 98 7.85 14.99 6.22
CA LEU A 98 8.18 13.63 5.75
C LEU A 98 7.13 13.11 4.76
N VAL A 99 5.86 13.27 5.07
CA VAL A 99 4.74 12.83 4.23
C VAL A 99 3.61 13.85 4.29
N PHE A 100 3.03 14.15 3.14
CA PHE A 100 1.81 14.94 3.03
C PHE A 100 0.86 14.27 2.04
N SER A 101 -0.42 14.20 2.38
CA SER A 101 -1.47 13.75 1.47
C SER A 101 -2.77 14.48 1.78
N ASN A 102 -3.43 14.99 0.75
CA ASN A 102 -4.82 15.37 0.84
C ASN A 102 -5.69 14.11 0.86
N PHE A 103 -6.86 14.17 1.49
CA PHE A 103 -7.89 13.15 1.36
C PHE A 103 -8.61 13.32 0.00
N ALA A 104 -9.94 13.42 -0.02
CA ALA A 104 -10.65 13.96 -1.18
C ALA A 104 -10.77 15.49 -1.05
N ASP A 105 -11.17 16.13 -2.14
CA ASP A 105 -11.46 17.57 -2.16
C ASP A 105 -12.35 17.93 -0.97
N ASP A 106 -11.97 19.01 -0.27
CA ASP A 106 -12.66 19.54 0.90
C ASP A 106 -12.78 18.61 2.12
N LEU A 107 -12.08 17.47 2.18
CA LEU A 107 -12.09 16.57 3.35
C LEU A 107 -10.90 16.76 4.30
N GLY A 108 -9.88 17.51 3.88
CA GLY A 108 -8.70 17.84 4.68
C GLY A 108 -7.47 17.04 4.25
N ASN A 109 -6.53 16.87 5.17
CA ASN A 109 -5.22 16.29 4.88
C ASN A 109 -4.61 15.53 6.08
N VAL A 110 -3.56 14.78 5.78
CA VAL A 110 -2.66 14.17 6.75
C VAL A 110 -1.23 14.60 6.47
N GLU A 111 -0.54 14.95 7.54
CA GLU A 111 0.85 15.36 7.55
C GLU A 111 1.62 14.55 8.60
N ILE A 112 2.82 14.11 8.21
CA ILE A 112 3.79 13.50 9.11
C ILE A 112 5.07 14.33 8.98
N ASP A 113 5.52 14.90 10.08
CA ASP A 113 6.71 15.74 10.15
C ASP A 113 7.63 15.29 11.29
N ILE A 114 8.85 15.80 11.24
CA ILE A 114 9.74 15.85 12.40
C ILE A 114 9.84 17.30 12.85
N THR A 115 9.75 17.53 14.15
CA THR A 115 9.94 18.85 14.79
C THR A 115 10.72 18.65 16.09
N GLU A 116 11.85 19.35 16.24
CA GLU A 116 12.77 19.20 17.39
C GLU A 116 13.20 17.73 17.62
N GLY A 117 13.40 16.97 16.54
CA GLY A 117 13.79 15.56 16.61
C GLY A 117 12.66 14.60 16.99
N LYS A 118 11.43 15.09 17.16
CA LYS A 118 10.24 14.27 17.47
C LYS A 118 9.38 14.11 16.23
N VAL A 119 8.92 12.89 15.99
CA VAL A 119 8.00 12.61 14.89
C VAL A 119 6.57 12.89 15.35
N SER A 120 5.85 13.69 14.57
CA SER A 120 4.46 14.07 14.83
C SER A 120 3.57 13.64 13.67
N VAL A 121 2.28 13.43 13.97
CA VAL A 121 1.26 13.12 12.97
C VAL A 121 0.12 14.09 13.16
N HIS A 122 -0.17 14.85 12.12
CA HIS A 122 -1.25 15.84 12.07
C HIS A 122 -2.31 15.38 11.11
N ILE A 123 -3.55 15.25 11.60
CA ILE A 123 -4.70 14.90 10.78
C ILE A 123 -5.66 16.08 10.86
N ASN A 124 -5.83 16.77 9.73
CA ASN A 124 -6.78 17.86 9.61
C ASN A 124 -8.01 17.36 8.84
N VAL A 125 -9.18 17.44 9.46
CA VAL A 125 -10.44 17.02 8.86
C VAL A 125 -11.35 18.24 8.71
N THR A 126 -11.65 18.59 7.47
CA THR A 126 -12.63 19.62 7.16
C THR A 126 -13.97 18.95 6.89
N GLN A 127 -14.77 18.66 7.92
CA GLN A 127 -16.19 18.33 7.71
C GLN A 127 -17.08 19.14 8.64
N VAL A 128 -17.83 20.06 8.03
CA VAL A 128 -19.16 20.40 8.53
C VAL A 128 -20.10 20.58 7.33
N LYS A 129 -20.69 19.48 6.83
CA LYS A 129 -21.97 19.59 6.12
C LYS A 129 -23.02 19.98 7.17
N LYS A 130 -23.13 21.27 7.47
CA LYS A 130 -24.29 21.84 8.18
C LYS A 130 -25.46 21.70 7.21
N ASN A 131 -26.21 20.60 7.32
CA ASN A 131 -27.56 20.56 6.78
C ASN A 131 -28.38 21.57 7.58
N ARG A 132 -28.37 22.82 7.13
CA ARG A 132 -29.22 23.87 7.66
C ARG A 132 -30.63 23.54 7.17
N ILE A 133 -31.42 22.93 8.05
CA ILE A 133 -32.85 22.78 7.84
C ILE A 133 -33.44 24.13 8.22
N ASP A 134 -33.66 25.00 7.23
CA ASP A 134 -34.46 26.20 7.44
C ASP A 134 -35.93 25.77 7.47
N ILE A 135 -36.54 25.82 8.65
CA ILE A 135 -37.98 25.69 8.81
C ILE A 135 -38.57 27.09 8.65
N SER A 136 -39.22 27.34 7.52
CA SER A 136 -40.10 28.51 7.38
C SER A 136 -41.44 28.22 8.06
N SER A 137 -41.86 29.10 8.99
CA SER A 137 -43.24 29.16 9.49
C SER A 137 -44.23 29.50 8.39
#